data_AF-A0AAW2EVV0-F1
#
_entry.id   AF-A0AAW2EVV0-F1
#
_cell.length_a   1.000
_cell.length_b   1.000
_cell.length_c   1.000
_cell.angle_alpha   90.00
_cell.angle_beta   90.00
_cell.angle_gamma   90.00
#
_symmetry.space_group_name_H-M   'P 1'
#
loop_
_entity.id
_entity.type
_entity.pdbx_description
1 polymer ?
#
loop_
_entity_poly.entity_id
_entity_poly.type
_entity_poly.pdbx_seq_one_letter_code
_entity_poly.pdbx_strand_id
1 'polypeptide(L)'
;MDMLYMNCVCVLKACFKRIDDNLVNLRELVISDEPHLLRRVYHEQKNPFLLMEIKALKKRHLMVSDTVQMLNDIFSLQLLATIVMTFAEITFSLYFYIVQWKESVPIVNLEKQIWHAYFITSLLYYSVKMGFVVWACDTGKDQALEIGTTVHDVLINTSDKQLKDELQLFSLQVLHRENTFCAKGLVVDASLLTAVSNR
;
A
#
# COMPACT_ATOMS: atom_id res chain seq x y z
N MET A 1 -10.05 -11.73 10.87
CA MET A 1 -9.97 -10.28 11.13
C MET A 1 -8.86 -9.62 10.32
N ASP A 2 -7.63 -10.15 10.30
CA ASP A 2 -6.55 -9.62 9.43
C ASP A 2 -6.84 -9.78 7.93
N MET A 3 -7.65 -10.78 7.55
CA MET A 3 -8.15 -10.92 6.18
C MET A 3 -8.96 -9.71 5.71
N LEU A 4 -9.66 -9.00 6.61
CA LEU A 4 -10.45 -7.83 6.23
C LEU A 4 -9.55 -6.63 5.93
N TYR A 5 -8.51 -6.40 6.76
CA TYR A 5 -7.48 -5.41 6.48
C TYR A 5 -6.79 -5.68 5.14
N MET A 6 -6.38 -6.93 4.91
CA MET A 6 -5.75 -7.34 3.66
C MET A 6 -6.65 -7.10 2.44
N ASN A 7 -7.93 -7.46 2.54
CA ASN A 7 -8.89 -7.20 1.46
C ASN A 7 -9.00 -5.70 1.17
N CYS A 8 -9.06 -4.86 2.21
CA CYS A 8 -9.09 -3.41 2.04
C CYS A 8 -7.82 -2.87 1.37
N VAL A 9 -6.63 -3.30 1.80
CA VAL A 9 -5.35 -2.90 1.18
C VAL A 9 -5.31 -3.32 -0.29
N CYS A 10 -5.74 -4.55 -0.62
CA CYS A 10 -5.80 -5.04 -2.00
C CYS A 10 -6.79 -4.24 -2.86
N VAL A 11 -7.96 -3.87 -2.32
CA VAL A 11 -8.94 -3.04 -3.03
C VAL A 11 -8.39 -1.65 -3.26
N LEU A 12 -7.75 -1.02 -2.26
CA LEU A 12 -7.13 0.30 -2.40
C LEU A 12 -6.00 0.28 -3.44
N LYS A 13 -5.16 -0.76 -3.44
CA LYS A 13 -4.16 -0.97 -4.49
C LYS A 13 -4.79 -1.03 -5.88
N ALA A 14 -5.87 -1.79 -6.05
CA ALA A 14 -6.59 -1.85 -7.32
C ALA A 14 -7.19 -0.49 -7.72
N CYS A 15 -7.66 0.30 -6.76
CA CYS A 15 -8.13 1.66 -7.00
C CYS A 15 -7.00 2.58 -7.49
N PHE A 16 -5.82 2.52 -6.85
CA PHE A 16 -4.64 3.29 -7.29
C PHE A 16 -4.21 2.88 -8.70
N LYS A 17 -4.11 1.58 -8.96
CA LYS A 17 -3.79 1.07 -10.29
C LYS A 17 -4.78 1.57 -11.35
N ARG A 18 -6.08 1.56 -11.04
CA ARG A 18 -7.10 2.08 -11.96
C ARG A 18 -6.95 3.59 -12.22
N ILE A 19 -6.53 4.37 -11.23
CA ILE A 19 -6.27 5.81 -11.43
C ILE A 19 -5.08 5.98 -12.37
N ASP A 20 -4.01 5.21 -12.15
CA ASP A 20 -2.81 5.22 -12.97
C ASP A 20 -3.09 4.81 -14.43
N ASP A 21 -3.81 3.71 -14.65
CA ASP A 21 -4.22 3.27 -15.99
C ASP A 21 -5.01 4.37 -16.75
N ASN A 22 -5.90 5.10 -16.06
CA ASN A 22 -6.63 6.22 -16.67
C ASN A 22 -5.71 7.40 -16.99
N LEU A 23 -4.69 7.66 -16.16
CA LEU A 23 -3.70 8.71 -16.43
C LEU A 23 -2.82 8.35 -17.63
N VAL A 24 -2.43 7.09 -17.79
CA VAL A 24 -1.71 6.60 -18.97
C VAL A 24 -2.57 6.76 -20.23
N ASN A 25 -3.86 6.43 -20.18
CA ASN A 25 -4.77 6.65 -21.31
C ASN A 25 -4.90 8.15 -21.66
N LEU A 26 -4.98 9.03 -20.65
CA LEU A 26 -4.96 10.48 -20.85
C LEU A 26 -3.66 10.95 -21.50
N ARG A 27 -2.51 10.37 -21.11
CA ARG A 27 -1.21 10.68 -21.73
C ARG A 27 -1.21 10.38 -23.22
N GLU A 28 -1.72 9.22 -23.63
CA GLU A 28 -1.81 8.85 -25.05
C GLU A 28 -2.70 9.82 -25.83
N LEU A 29 -3.80 10.28 -25.23
CA LEU A 29 -4.69 11.28 -25.83
C LEU A 29 -4.05 12.67 -25.98
N VAL A 30 -3.11 13.03 -25.09
CA VAL A 30 -2.35 14.29 -25.14
C VAL A 30 -1.20 14.20 -26.15
N ILE A 31 -0.49 13.07 -26.22
CA ILE A 31 0.67 12.88 -27.13
C ILE A 31 0.22 12.68 -28.59
N SER A 32 -0.93 12.03 -28.82
CA SER A 32 -1.48 11.84 -30.17
C SER A 32 -1.98 13.13 -30.85
N ASP A 33 -1.91 14.28 -30.17
CA ASP A 33 -2.52 15.55 -30.60
C ASP A 33 -1.58 16.50 -31.40
N GLU A 34 -0.40 16.09 -31.88
CA GLU A 34 0.46 16.92 -32.77
C GLU A 34 0.81 16.25 -34.12
N PRO A 35 0.91 16.97 -35.28
CA PRO A 35 0.50 18.35 -35.60
C PRO A 35 -0.25 18.43 -36.96
N HIS A 36 -1.59 18.45 -36.96
CA HIS A 36 -2.35 18.67 -38.21
C HIS A 36 -3.35 19.82 -38.09
N LEU A 37 -2.89 21.04 -38.38
CA LEU A 37 -3.55 22.26 -38.89
C LEU A 37 -4.94 22.75 -38.38
N LEU A 38 -5.70 22.00 -37.60
CA LEU A 38 -7.02 22.38 -37.04
C LEU A 38 -6.89 22.90 -35.59
N ARG A 39 -5.82 23.66 -35.33
CA ARG A 39 -5.32 24.02 -33.99
C ARG A 39 -6.29 24.83 -33.12
N ARG A 40 -7.19 25.65 -33.66
CA ARG A 40 -7.97 26.59 -32.81
C ARG A 40 -9.28 26.03 -32.29
N VAL A 41 -10.08 25.43 -33.18
CA VAL A 41 -11.43 24.95 -32.84
C VAL A 41 -11.36 23.64 -32.04
N TYR A 42 -10.36 22.79 -32.30
CA TYR A 42 -10.18 21.52 -31.59
C TYR A 42 -9.63 21.71 -30.17
N HIS A 43 -8.70 22.65 -29.96
CA HIS A 43 -8.20 22.99 -28.62
C HIS A 43 -9.28 23.63 -27.74
N GLU A 44 -10.23 24.40 -28.29
CA GLU A 44 -11.32 24.99 -27.49
C GLU A 44 -12.36 23.94 -27.02
N GLN A 45 -12.56 22.85 -27.76
CA GLN A 45 -13.58 21.83 -27.45
C GLN A 45 -13.05 20.57 -26.75
N LYS A 46 -11.79 20.18 -26.95
CA LYS A 46 -11.17 18.98 -26.34
C LYS A 46 -10.54 19.24 -24.96
N ASN A 47 -10.04 20.46 -24.72
CA ASN A 47 -9.56 20.90 -23.41
C ASN A 47 -10.58 20.77 -22.27
N PRO A 48 -11.86 21.17 -22.42
CA PRO A 48 -12.82 21.05 -21.32
C PRO A 48 -13.10 19.60 -20.92
N PHE A 49 -13.06 18.66 -21.87
CA PHE A 49 -13.22 17.23 -21.58
C PHE A 49 -12.02 16.67 -20.81
N LEU A 50 -10.79 16.89 -21.30
CA LEU A 50 -9.56 16.46 -20.61
C LEU A 50 -9.43 17.09 -19.22
N LEU A 51 -9.76 18.37 -19.10
CA LEU A 51 -9.77 19.08 -17.82
C LEU A 51 -10.80 18.49 -16.85
N MET A 52 -11.99 18.13 -17.34
CA MET A 52 -13.02 17.48 -16.52
C MET A 52 -12.56 16.09 -16.05
N GLU A 53 -11.86 15.33 -16.90
CA GLU A 53 -11.33 14.01 -16.58
C GLU A 53 -10.19 14.08 -15.55
N ILE A 54 -9.25 15.00 -15.71
CA ILE A 54 -8.17 15.23 -14.73
C ILE A 54 -8.76 15.66 -13.38
N LYS A 55 -9.74 16.56 -13.36
CA LYS A 55 -10.44 16.95 -12.13
C LYS A 55 -11.14 15.76 -11.47
N ALA A 56 -11.75 14.88 -12.27
CA ALA A 56 -12.39 13.66 -11.76
C ALA A 56 -11.35 12.68 -11.19
N LEU A 57 -10.21 12.48 -11.84
CA LEU A 57 -9.13 11.62 -11.37
C LEU A 57 -8.51 12.14 -10.09
N LYS A 58 -8.24 13.45 -10.01
CA LYS A 58 -7.75 14.11 -8.79
C LYS A 58 -8.71 13.93 -7.62
N LYS A 59 -10.02 14.07 -7.85
CA LYS A 59 -11.06 13.83 -6.83
C LYS A 59 -11.11 12.36 -6.40
N ARG A 60 -10.97 11.42 -7.35
CA ARG A 60 -10.88 9.98 -7.04
C ARG A 60 -9.64 9.68 -6.21
N HIS A 61 -8.48 10.21 -6.60
CA HIS A 61 -7.25 10.06 -5.82
C HIS A 61 -7.41 10.60 -4.40
N LEU A 62 -8.06 11.76 -4.23
CA LEU A 62 -8.34 12.31 -2.91
C LEU A 62 -9.18 11.34 -2.06
N MET A 63 -10.26 10.82 -2.61
CA MET A 63 -11.16 9.89 -1.91
C MET A 63 -10.46 8.57 -1.55
N VAL A 64 -9.65 8.02 -2.47
CA VAL A 64 -8.86 6.80 -2.21
C VAL A 64 -7.82 7.06 -1.10
N SER A 65 -7.14 8.21 -1.16
CA SER A 65 -6.17 8.62 -0.15
C SER A 65 -6.82 8.85 1.22
N ASP A 66 -8.00 9.48 1.28
CA ASP A 66 -8.80 9.60 2.52
C ASP A 66 -9.15 8.22 3.08
N THR A 67 -9.48 7.26 2.20
CA THR A 67 -9.81 5.89 2.60
C THR A 67 -8.59 5.15 3.15
N VAL A 68 -7.39 5.37 2.59
CA VAL A 68 -6.13 4.84 3.15
C VAL A 68 -5.94 5.37 4.57
N GLN A 69 -6.19 6.67 4.79
CA GLN A 69 -6.05 7.26 6.12
C GLN A 69 -7.07 6.72 7.12
N MET A 70 -8.34 6.58 6.70
CA MET A 70 -9.37 5.92 7.53
C MET A 70 -9.01 4.46 7.83
N LEU A 71 -8.43 3.74 6.86
CA LEU A 71 -7.97 2.37 7.06
C LEU A 71 -6.87 2.32 8.12
N ASN A 72 -5.89 3.21 8.03
CA ASN A 72 -4.82 3.33 9.03
C ASN A 72 -5.41 3.62 10.41
N ASP A 73 -6.33 4.56 10.54
CA ASP A 73 -6.93 4.92 11.82
C ASP A 73 -7.69 3.75 12.46
N ILE A 74 -8.56 3.09 11.68
CA ILE A 74 -9.41 1.99 12.16
C ILE A 74 -8.58 0.75 12.50
N PHE A 75 -7.64 0.37 11.63
CA PHE A 75 -6.87 -0.87 11.79
C PHE A 75 -5.59 -0.68 12.59
N SER A 76 -5.16 0.55 12.91
CA SER A 76 -3.94 0.81 13.66
C SER A 76 -3.87 0.05 14.98
N LEU A 77 -4.91 0.19 15.81
CA LEU A 77 -4.98 -0.46 17.12
C LEU A 77 -5.07 -1.99 16.96
N GLN A 78 -5.79 -2.45 15.94
CA GLN A 78 -5.96 -3.86 15.67
C GLN A 78 -4.64 -4.52 15.21
N LEU A 79 -3.92 -3.91 14.26
CA LEU A 79 -2.60 -4.35 13.81
C LEU A 79 -1.61 -4.38 14.97
N LEU A 80 -1.61 -3.33 15.80
CA LEU A 80 -0.76 -3.28 17.00
C LEU A 80 -1.09 -4.41 17.97
N ALA A 81 -2.38 -4.64 18.24
CA ALA A 81 -2.82 -5.74 19.11
C ALA A 81 -2.40 -7.10 18.53
N THR A 82 -2.57 -7.32 17.22
CA THR A 82 -2.13 -8.54 16.55
C THR A 82 -0.61 -8.73 16.70
N ILE A 83 0.20 -7.69 16.46
CA ILE A 83 1.67 -7.75 16.61
C ILE A 83 2.09 -8.04 18.06
N VAL A 84 1.45 -7.39 19.04
CA VAL A 84 1.76 -7.61 20.46
C VAL A 84 1.37 -9.02 20.89
N MET A 85 0.19 -9.50 20.48
CA MET A 85 -0.26 -10.86 20.78
C MET A 85 0.67 -11.91 20.16
N THR A 86 1.06 -11.75 18.89
CA THR A 86 1.99 -12.69 18.24
C THR A 86 3.36 -12.68 18.89
N PHE A 87 3.89 -11.51 19.24
CA PHE A 87 5.17 -11.40 19.95
C PHE A 87 5.10 -12.06 21.34
N ALA A 88 4.02 -11.84 22.08
CA ALA A 88 3.80 -12.50 23.37
C ALA A 88 3.71 -14.02 23.21
N GLU A 89 2.95 -14.52 22.24
CA GLU A 89 2.79 -15.95 21.98
C GLU A 89 4.12 -16.61 21.60
N ILE A 90 4.92 -15.98 20.74
CA ILE A 90 6.27 -16.44 20.40
C ILE A 90 7.16 -16.44 21.64
N THR A 91 7.12 -15.38 22.45
CA THR A 91 7.97 -15.24 23.64
C THR A 91 7.64 -16.29 24.70
N PHE A 92 6.36 -16.47 25.03
CA PHE A 92 5.93 -17.50 25.97
C PHE A 92 6.29 -18.89 25.45
N SER A 93 6.08 -19.14 24.16
CA SER A 93 6.42 -20.43 23.55
C SER A 93 7.93 -20.71 23.63
N LEU A 94 8.77 -19.70 23.34
CA LEU A 94 10.23 -19.82 23.45
C LEU A 94 10.67 -20.03 24.90
N TYR A 95 10.04 -19.34 25.85
CA TYR A 95 10.31 -19.51 27.28
C TYR A 95 10.03 -20.95 27.73
N PHE A 96 8.86 -21.49 27.42
CA PHE A 96 8.53 -22.88 27.75
C PHE A 96 9.46 -23.89 27.06
N TYR A 97 9.88 -23.61 25.83
CA TYR A 97 10.87 -24.41 25.12
C TYR A 97 12.21 -24.47 25.88
N ILE A 98 12.73 -23.32 26.33
CA ILE A 98 14.00 -23.25 27.08
C ILE A 98 13.89 -23.94 28.44
N VAL A 99 12.77 -23.73 29.16
CA VAL A 99 12.52 -24.38 30.45
C VAL A 99 12.50 -25.91 30.28
N GLN A 100 11.79 -26.43 29.28
CA GLN A 100 11.76 -27.87 28.99
C GLN A 100 13.10 -28.44 28.51
N TRP A 101 13.92 -27.64 27.83
CA TRP A 101 15.28 -28.03 27.45
C TRP A 101 16.18 -28.17 28.68
N LYS A 102 16.07 -27.23 29.62
CA LYS A 102 16.90 -27.16 30.83
C LYS A 102 16.56 -28.24 31.85
N GLU A 103 15.32 -28.73 31.90
CA GLU A 103 14.92 -29.81 32.83
C GLU A 103 15.50 -31.20 32.48
N SER A 104 16.18 -31.38 31.33
CA SER A 104 16.97 -32.58 31.03
C SER A 104 16.25 -33.92 31.29
N VAL A 105 14.93 -34.01 31.04
CA VAL A 105 14.20 -35.27 31.13
C VAL A 105 14.19 -35.94 29.74
N PRO A 106 14.93 -37.06 29.56
CA PRO A 106 15.01 -37.77 28.29
C PRO A 106 13.86 -38.78 28.23
N ILE A 107 12.65 -38.29 27.96
CA ILE A 107 11.56 -39.15 27.53
C ILE A 107 11.04 -38.55 26.23
N VAL A 108 11.17 -39.31 25.14
CA VAL A 108 10.52 -39.04 23.86
C VAL A 108 9.02 -39.16 24.11
N ASN A 109 8.42 -38.09 24.61
CA ASN A 109 7.03 -38.04 25.00
C ASN A 109 6.25 -37.50 23.80
N LEU A 110 5.21 -38.22 23.38
CA LEU A 110 4.39 -37.85 22.22
C LEU A 110 3.83 -36.43 22.35
N GLU A 111 3.48 -36.02 23.58
CA GLU A 111 3.08 -34.64 23.91
C GLU A 111 4.16 -33.60 23.58
N LYS A 112 5.44 -33.90 23.85
CA LYS A 112 6.56 -33.02 23.56
C LYS A 112 6.73 -32.84 22.05
N GLN A 113 6.60 -33.93 21.29
CA GLN A 113 6.66 -33.89 19.83
C GLN A 113 5.48 -33.13 19.21
N ILE A 114 4.26 -33.34 19.73
CA ILE A 114 3.07 -32.59 19.31
C ILE A 114 3.25 -31.09 19.60
N TRP A 115 3.80 -30.75 20.77
CA TRP A 115 4.05 -29.36 21.15
C TRP A 115 5.10 -28.69 20.28
N HIS A 116 6.22 -29.38 19.98
CA HIS A 116 7.23 -28.88 19.04
C HIS A 116 6.67 -28.72 17.62
N ALA A 117 5.87 -29.66 17.14
CA ALA A 117 5.22 -29.55 15.84
C ALA A 117 4.26 -28.35 15.81
N TYR A 118 3.43 -28.20 16.84
CA TYR A 118 2.53 -27.05 17.01
C TYR A 118 3.30 -25.72 17.02
N PHE A 119 4.45 -25.67 17.71
CA PHE A 119 5.31 -24.49 17.76
C PHE A 119 5.86 -24.11 16.37
N ILE A 120 6.43 -25.08 15.65
CA ILE A 120 6.95 -24.85 14.29
C ILE A 120 5.82 -24.41 13.35
N THR A 121 4.66 -25.08 13.41
CA THR A 121 3.50 -24.72 12.59
C THR A 121 3.00 -23.31 12.91
N SER A 122 2.93 -22.93 14.20
CA SER A 122 2.47 -21.60 14.61
C SER A 122 3.45 -20.51 14.19
N LEU A 123 4.76 -20.73 14.36
CA LEU A 123 5.80 -19.81 13.88
C LEU A 123 5.73 -19.60 12.37
N LEU A 124 5.61 -20.69 11.60
CA LEU A 124 5.47 -20.62 10.15
C LEU A 124 4.20 -19.86 9.75
N TYR A 125 3.07 -20.16 10.39
CA TYR A 125 1.80 -19.50 10.11
C TYR A 125 1.88 -17.97 10.34
N TYR A 126 2.41 -17.53 11.48
CA TYR A 126 2.52 -16.11 11.79
C TYR A 126 3.55 -15.38 10.92
N SER A 127 4.66 -16.04 10.58
CA SER A 127 5.67 -15.48 9.68
C SER A 127 5.12 -15.27 8.28
N VAL A 128 4.42 -16.29 7.73
CA VAL A 128 3.74 -16.18 6.43
C VAL A 128 2.70 -15.05 6.47
N LYS A 129 1.88 -14.99 7.52
CA LYS A 129 0.86 -13.97 7.69
C LYS A 129 1.43 -12.55 7.73
N MET A 130 2.49 -12.32 8.52
CA MET A 130 3.17 -11.03 8.59
C MET A 130 3.81 -10.66 7.25
N GLY A 131 4.44 -11.62 6.57
CA GLY A 131 5.00 -11.41 5.23
C GLY A 131 3.96 -10.96 4.22
N PHE A 132 2.78 -11.58 4.22
CA PHE A 132 1.66 -11.16 3.34
C PHE A 132 1.21 -9.72 3.61
N VAL A 133 1.05 -9.34 4.89
CA VAL A 133 0.63 -7.99 5.28
C VAL A 133 1.64 -6.95 4.82
N VAL A 134 2.91 -7.17 5.11
CA VAL A 134 4.00 -6.29 4.72
C VAL A 134 4.05 -6.17 3.19
N TRP A 135 3.99 -7.29 2.47
CA TRP A 135 4.01 -7.30 1.00
C TRP A 135 2.84 -6.52 0.38
N ALA A 136 1.62 -6.67 0.90
CA ALA A 136 0.47 -5.93 0.37
C ALA A 136 0.58 -4.43 0.63
N CYS A 137 1.08 -4.03 1.80
CA CYS A 137 1.28 -2.61 2.14
C CYS A 137 2.39 -1.98 1.30
N ASP A 138 3.52 -2.69 1.15
CA ASP A 138 4.68 -2.26 0.36
C ASP A 138 4.28 -2.05 -1.11
N THR A 139 3.63 -3.06 -1.71
CA THR A 139 3.16 -2.93 -3.11
C THR A 139 2.03 -1.89 -3.29
N GLY A 140 1.23 -1.63 -2.26
CA GLY A 140 0.23 -0.57 -2.29
C GLY A 140 0.86 0.83 -2.25
N LYS A 141 1.92 0.99 -1.45
CA LYS A 141 2.73 2.21 -1.36
C LYS A 141 3.43 2.51 -2.68
N ASP A 142 4.06 1.51 -3.29
CA ASP A 142 4.73 1.65 -4.58
C ASP A 142 3.75 2.08 -5.68
N GLN A 143 2.57 1.46 -5.74
CA GLN A 143 1.53 1.84 -6.71
C GLN A 143 1.03 3.28 -6.51
N ALA A 144 0.97 3.76 -5.27
CA ALA A 144 0.58 5.13 -4.98
C ALA A 144 1.68 6.15 -5.40
N LEU A 145 2.96 5.75 -5.31
CA LEU A 145 4.09 6.55 -5.79
C LEU A 145 4.14 6.62 -7.32
N GLU A 146 3.81 5.52 -8.00
CA GLU A 146 3.76 5.42 -9.48
C GLU A 146 2.80 6.46 -10.09
N ILE A 147 1.65 6.71 -9.44
CA ILE A 147 0.71 7.77 -9.85
C ILE A 147 1.42 9.14 -9.90
N GLY A 148 2.31 9.42 -8.94
CA GLY A 148 3.07 10.67 -8.91
C GLY A 148 3.98 10.82 -10.12
N THR A 149 4.66 9.74 -10.52
CA THR A 149 5.49 9.73 -11.73
C THR A 149 4.66 9.90 -13.00
N THR A 150 3.54 9.19 -13.13
CA THR A 150 2.65 9.30 -14.30
C THR A 150 2.04 10.68 -14.43
N VAL A 151 1.59 11.31 -13.33
CA VAL A 151 1.08 12.70 -13.34
C VAL A 151 2.18 13.67 -13.78
N HIS A 152 3.42 13.49 -13.31
CA HIS A 152 4.54 14.33 -13.70
C HIS A 152 4.86 14.21 -15.20
N ASP A 153 4.82 12.99 -15.73
CA ASP A 153 5.03 12.76 -17.17
C ASP A 153 3.92 13.40 -18.03
N VAL A 154 2.66 13.33 -17.59
CA VAL A 154 1.54 14.02 -18.29
C VAL A 154 1.69 15.55 -18.22
N LEU A 155 2.17 16.07 -17.08
CA LEU A 155 2.43 17.50 -16.89
C LEU A 155 3.50 18.03 -17.85
N ILE A 156 4.58 17.27 -18.08
CA ILE A 156 5.69 17.66 -18.99
C ILE A 156 5.21 17.71 -20.44
N ASN A 157 4.37 16.76 -20.86
CA ASN A 157 3.92 16.63 -22.26
C ASN A 157 2.74 17.56 -22.61
N THR A 158 2.18 18.27 -21.63
CA THR A 158 1.03 19.16 -21.83
C THR A 158 1.46 20.58 -22.17
N SER A 159 0.92 21.13 -23.26
CA SER A 159 1.17 22.52 -23.68
C SER A 159 0.08 23.52 -23.23
N ASP A 160 -1.09 23.04 -22.80
CA ASP A 160 -2.19 23.90 -22.35
C ASP A 160 -1.98 24.43 -20.94
N LYS A 161 -2.15 25.74 -20.74
CA LYS A 161 -1.90 26.40 -19.45
C LYS A 161 -2.91 25.99 -18.37
N GLN A 162 -4.20 25.87 -18.70
CA GLN A 162 -5.22 25.48 -17.71
C GLN A 162 -5.05 24.02 -17.29
N LEU A 163 -4.72 23.14 -18.24
CA LEU A 163 -4.46 21.73 -17.97
C LEU A 163 -3.19 21.57 -17.09
N LYS A 164 -2.15 22.36 -17.39
CA LYS A 164 -0.90 22.40 -16.62
C LYS A 164 -1.13 22.85 -15.17
N ASP A 165 -1.92 23.90 -14.96
CA ASP A 165 -2.23 24.40 -13.61
C ASP A 165 -2.96 23.32 -12.77
N GLU A 166 -3.94 22.60 -13.34
CA GLU A 166 -4.66 21.53 -12.64
C GLU A 166 -3.79 20.30 -12.38
N LEU A 167 -2.95 19.89 -13.35
CA LEU A 167 -1.98 18.80 -13.19
C LEU A 167 -0.93 19.11 -12.13
N GLN A 168 -0.46 20.37 -12.06
CA GLN A 168 0.46 20.81 -11.02
C GLN A 168 -0.20 20.73 -9.64
N LEU A 169 -1.47 21.13 -9.53
CA LEU A 169 -2.23 20.99 -8.29
C LEU A 169 -2.45 19.52 -7.91
N PHE A 170 -2.67 18.64 -8.90
CA PHE A 170 -2.77 17.20 -8.66
C PHE A 170 -1.42 16.62 -8.22
N SER A 171 -0.32 16.96 -8.87
CA SER A 171 1.04 16.54 -8.48
C SER A 171 1.36 16.97 -7.05
N LEU A 172 1.03 18.21 -6.67
CA LEU A 172 1.19 18.70 -5.31
C LEU A 172 0.35 17.89 -4.31
N GLN A 173 -0.88 17.54 -4.67
CA GLN A 173 -1.75 16.71 -3.84
C GLN A 173 -1.18 15.31 -3.62
N VAL A 174 -0.65 14.67 -4.67
CA VAL A 174 0.01 13.36 -4.58
C VAL A 174 1.25 13.44 -3.69
N LEU A 175 2.05 14.49 -3.84
CA LEU A 175 3.25 14.70 -3.02
C LEU A 175 2.94 14.94 -1.54
N HIS A 176 1.88 15.71 -1.25
CA HIS A 176 1.53 16.07 0.13
C HIS A 176 0.76 14.97 0.87
N ARG A 177 0.08 14.08 0.13
CA ARG A 177 -0.58 12.89 0.68
C ARG A 177 0.34 11.68 0.55
N GLU A 178 1.23 11.51 1.52
CA GLU A 178 1.94 10.24 1.65
C GLU A 178 0.93 9.12 1.96
N ASN A 179 0.59 8.31 0.96
CA ASN A 179 -0.33 7.16 1.07
C ASN A 179 0.39 5.98 1.74
N THR A 180 1.00 6.23 2.90
CA THR A 180 1.76 5.24 3.66
C THR A 180 0.80 4.43 4.53
N PHE A 181 0.90 3.11 4.50
CA PHE A 181 0.13 2.24 5.38
C PHE A 181 0.81 2.17 6.76
N CYS A 182 0.11 2.65 7.78
CA CYS A 182 0.68 2.87 9.11
C CYS A 182 -0.23 2.29 10.20
N ALA A 183 0.38 1.66 11.21
CA ALA A 183 -0.27 1.24 12.43
C ALA A 183 0.21 2.11 13.62
N LYS A 184 -0.56 3.14 13.98
CA LYS A 184 -0.30 4.00 15.15
C LYS A 184 1.13 4.63 15.16
N GLY A 185 1.62 5.03 13.99
CA GLY A 185 2.95 5.61 13.79
C GLY A 185 4.04 4.60 13.40
N LEU A 186 3.74 3.29 13.41
CA LEU A 186 4.59 2.26 12.86
C LEU A 186 4.30 2.10 11.37
N VAL A 187 5.29 2.37 10.52
CA VAL A 187 5.17 2.13 9.07
C VAL A 187 5.19 0.61 8.83
N VAL A 188 4.16 0.11 8.18
CA VAL A 188 4.04 -1.32 7.86
C VAL A 188 4.55 -1.54 6.43
N ASP A 189 5.86 -1.42 6.25
CA ASP A 189 6.54 -1.69 4.97
C ASP A 189 7.71 -2.68 5.16
N ALA A 190 8.47 -2.94 4.09
CA ALA A 190 9.61 -3.85 4.15
C ALA A 190 10.64 -3.48 5.25
N SER A 191 10.68 -2.21 5.70
CA SER A 191 11.55 -1.77 6.78
C SER A 191 11.19 -2.39 8.14
N LEU A 192 9.92 -2.75 8.34
CA LEU A 192 9.47 -3.44 9.56
C LEU A 192 10.19 -4.78 9.74
N LEU A 193 10.37 -5.54 8.65
CA LEU A 193 11.03 -6.84 8.68
C LEU A 193 12.56 -6.70 8.85
N THR A 194 13.16 -5.71 8.19
CA THR A 194 14.62 -5.47 8.31
C THR A 194 15.01 -4.92 9.68
N ALA A 195 14.16 -4.10 10.30
CA ALA A 195 14.38 -3.62 11.68
C ALA A 195 14.37 -4.76 12.71
N VAL A 196 13.60 -5.82 12.46
CA VAL A 196 13.58 -7.03 13.31
C VAL A 196 14.79 -7.93 13.03
N SER A 197 15.29 -7.97 11.79
CA SER A 197 16.45 -8.80 11.42
C SER A 197 17.82 -8.19 11.75
N ASN A 198 17.94 -6.86 11.89
CA ASN A 198 19.21 -6.16 12.13
C ASN A 198 19.50 -5.90 13.62
N ARG A 199 18.98 -6.75 14.52
CA ARG A 199 19.30 -6.71 15.96
C ARG A 199 20.17 -7.89 16.38
#